data_AF-A0A953EYQ1-F1
#
_entry.id   AF-A0A953EYQ1-F1
#
_cell.length_a   1.000
_cell.length_b   1.000
_cell.length_c   1.000
_cell.angle_alpha   90.00
_cell.angle_beta   90.00
_cell.angle_gamma   90.00
#
_symmetry.space_group_name_H-M   'P 1'
#
loop_
_entity.id
_entity.type
_entity.pdbx_description
1 polymer ?
#
loop_
_entity_poly.entity_id
_entity_poly.type
_entity_poly.pdbx_seq_one_letter_code
_entity_poly.pdbx_strand_id
1 'polypeptide(L)'
;MEVIRRLGQRSVSGGIWNGDTLLVTGHDDPVLFRLRVPQKEKLLELVATEPAPFAGQGIAVDPQTGGLVGIDRGQRQVVFAAAPQAQAENTPRQLRVLTYNIHHGEGLDRKLDLERIAKVISAADPDLVALQEVDREVGRTGRVDQPAELARLTNLRVAFGGNLALQGGDYGNAILSRLPILRQTNHRLPGVAGVEPRGVLEAAIQTPQADEPLLFYCTHFDHQSDEIRLKSAQAVCELVANVADRAAILAGDLNATPSSAVLKQLGLEWRVANADVLFTSPASKPRRQIDFVLYRPGGTWRVIETKVLDESVASDHRPLLAVFERR
;
A
#
# COMPACT_ATOMS: atom_id res chain seq x y z
N MET A 1 -27.56 21.88 -20.92
CA MET A 1 -28.62 22.89 -20.72
C MET A 1 -29.09 22.97 -19.28
N GLU A 2 -29.31 21.84 -18.58
CA GLU A 2 -29.85 21.86 -17.20
C GLU A 2 -28.95 22.55 -16.16
N VAL A 3 -27.63 22.34 -16.21
CA VAL A 3 -26.68 23.02 -15.29
C VAL A 3 -26.68 24.52 -15.48
N ILE A 4 -26.72 24.99 -16.74
CA ILE A 4 -26.77 26.43 -17.06
C ILE A 4 -28.07 27.03 -16.54
N ARG A 5 -29.20 26.33 -16.69
CA ARG A 5 -30.50 26.75 -16.15
C ARG A 5 -30.50 26.86 -14.63
N ARG A 6 -29.82 25.94 -13.94
CA ARG A 6 -29.71 25.90 -12.46
C ARG A 6 -28.69 26.87 -11.88
N LEU A 7 -27.60 27.17 -12.59
CA LEU A 7 -26.70 28.27 -12.23
C LEU A 7 -27.37 29.65 -12.45
N GLY A 8 -28.45 29.69 -13.24
CA GLY A 8 -29.28 30.87 -13.43
C GLY A 8 -28.58 31.96 -14.24
N GLN A 9 -28.84 33.22 -13.90
CA GLN A 9 -28.23 34.40 -14.56
C GLN A 9 -26.88 34.80 -13.97
N ARG A 10 -26.35 34.06 -12.98
CA ARG A 10 -25.12 34.41 -12.27
C ARG A 10 -24.00 33.41 -12.58
N SER A 11 -22.75 33.87 -12.50
CA SER A 11 -21.56 33.04 -12.72
C SER A 11 -21.32 32.05 -11.57
N VAL A 12 -20.36 31.13 -11.74
CA VAL A 12 -19.90 30.21 -10.69
C VAL A 12 -19.41 31.01 -9.47
N SER A 13 -19.79 30.57 -8.28
CA SER A 13 -19.56 31.30 -7.04
C SER A 13 -18.40 30.77 -6.19
N GLY A 14 -17.83 29.63 -6.57
CA GLY A 14 -16.70 28.99 -5.91
C GLY A 14 -16.32 27.74 -6.69
N GLY A 15 -15.03 27.40 -6.67
CA GLY A 15 -14.54 26.20 -7.34
C GLY A 15 -13.19 25.74 -6.81
N ILE A 16 -13.04 24.43 -6.70
CA ILE A 16 -11.80 23.77 -6.26
C ILE A 16 -11.51 22.56 -7.13
N TRP A 17 -10.24 22.24 -7.29
CA TRP A 17 -9.81 20.99 -7.92
C TRP A 17 -9.98 19.82 -6.95
N ASN A 18 -10.53 18.73 -7.45
CA ASN A 18 -10.68 17.45 -6.75
C ASN A 18 -10.31 16.33 -7.71
N GLY A 19 -9.04 15.91 -7.65
CA GLY A 19 -8.45 15.00 -8.63
C GLY A 19 -8.39 15.63 -10.03
N ASP A 20 -8.91 14.92 -11.03
CA ASP A 20 -9.03 15.36 -12.42
C ASP A 20 -10.30 16.18 -12.70
N THR A 21 -11.14 16.40 -11.68
CA THR A 21 -12.41 17.11 -11.80
C THR A 21 -12.39 18.45 -11.04
N LEU A 22 -13.18 19.40 -11.54
CA LEU A 22 -13.46 20.67 -10.90
C LEU A 22 -14.80 20.60 -10.20
N LEU A 23 -14.81 20.78 -8.87
CA LEU A 23 -16.05 20.97 -8.12
C LEU A 23 -16.40 22.45 -8.15
N VAL A 24 -17.62 22.78 -8.57
CA VAL A 24 -18.12 24.16 -8.60
C VAL A 24 -19.46 24.28 -7.90
N THR A 25 -19.73 25.46 -7.33
CA THR A 25 -21.01 25.77 -6.71
C THR A 25 -21.66 27.02 -7.33
N GLY A 26 -22.99 27.03 -7.32
CA GLY A 26 -23.79 28.20 -7.67
C GLY A 26 -23.96 29.15 -6.48
N HIS A 27 -24.84 30.13 -6.64
CA HIS A 27 -25.13 31.09 -5.57
C HIS A 27 -26.29 30.68 -4.66
N ASP A 28 -27.29 30.02 -5.24
CA ASP A 28 -28.63 29.98 -4.65
C ASP A 28 -28.99 28.54 -4.22
N ASP A 29 -28.74 27.55 -5.07
CA ASP A 29 -29.00 26.15 -4.76
C ASP A 29 -27.89 25.53 -3.90
N PRO A 30 -28.23 24.75 -2.87
CA PRO A 30 -27.26 23.97 -2.08
C PRO A 30 -26.81 22.74 -2.87
N VAL A 31 -26.02 22.96 -3.92
CA VAL A 31 -25.59 21.93 -4.86
C VAL A 31 -24.15 22.16 -5.33
N LEU A 32 -23.44 21.06 -5.53
CA LEU A 32 -22.13 21.01 -6.18
C LEU A 32 -22.28 20.38 -7.56
N PHE A 33 -21.67 20.99 -8.56
CA PHE A 33 -21.52 20.43 -9.89
C PHE A 33 -20.08 19.96 -10.06
N ARG A 34 -19.91 18.68 -10.37
CA ARG A 34 -18.61 18.10 -10.69
C ARG A 34 -18.42 18.17 -12.19
N LEU A 35 -17.41 18.90 -12.62
CA LEU A 35 -17.12 19.17 -14.02
C LEU A 35 -15.77 18.58 -14.40
N ARG A 36 -15.67 17.92 -15.56
CA ARG A 36 -14.39 17.55 -16.16
C ARG A 36 -14.00 18.59 -17.20
N VAL A 37 -12.72 19.00 -17.20
CA VAL A 37 -12.16 19.93 -18.17
C VAL A 37 -11.44 19.13 -19.27
N PRO A 38 -12.02 19.00 -20.47
CA PRO A 38 -11.38 18.26 -21.55
C PRO A 38 -10.16 19.01 -22.12
N GLN A 39 -9.13 18.27 -22.55
CA GLN A 39 -7.87 18.86 -23.04
C GLN A 39 -7.98 19.57 -24.41
N LYS A 40 -8.96 19.18 -25.24
CA LYS A 40 -9.08 19.65 -26.64
C LYS A 40 -10.43 20.30 -26.97
N GLU A 41 -11.40 20.23 -26.06
CA GLU A 41 -12.75 20.75 -26.28
C GLU A 41 -13.03 21.96 -25.40
N LYS A 42 -13.94 22.83 -25.85
CA LYS A 42 -14.30 24.08 -25.16
C LYS A 42 -15.51 23.95 -24.23
N LEU A 43 -16.06 22.74 -24.10
CA LEU A 43 -17.25 22.46 -23.29
C LEU A 43 -16.83 21.65 -22.07
N LEU A 44 -17.26 22.09 -20.88
CA LEU A 44 -17.09 21.32 -19.65
C LEU A 44 -18.09 20.17 -19.62
N GLU A 45 -17.62 18.97 -19.26
CA GLU A 45 -18.47 17.79 -19.10
C GLU A 45 -19.02 17.75 -17.67
N LEU A 46 -20.34 17.68 -17.49
CA LEU A 46 -20.94 17.44 -16.18
C LEU A 46 -20.80 15.96 -15.83
N VAL A 47 -19.97 15.67 -14.84
CA VAL A 47 -19.74 14.31 -14.31
C VAL A 47 -20.83 13.93 -13.32
N ALA A 48 -21.14 14.81 -12.38
CA ALA A 48 -22.12 14.57 -11.32
C ALA A 48 -22.72 15.87 -10.79
N THR A 49 -23.89 15.76 -10.16
CA THR A 49 -24.52 16.83 -9.39
C THR A 49 -24.82 16.29 -7.99
N GLU A 50 -24.20 16.87 -6.98
CA GLU A 50 -24.20 16.37 -5.61
C GLU A 50 -24.84 17.42 -4.68
N PRO A 51 -25.65 17.03 -3.68
CA PRO A 51 -26.19 17.98 -2.70
C PRO A 51 -25.04 18.58 -1.87
N ALA A 52 -25.11 19.89 -1.62
CA ALA A 52 -24.20 20.58 -0.71
C ALA A 52 -24.93 20.88 0.61
N PRO A 53 -24.26 20.87 1.77
CA PRO A 53 -24.90 21.23 3.03
C PRO A 53 -25.03 22.75 3.23
N PHE A 54 -24.61 23.56 2.25
CA PHE A 54 -24.66 25.02 2.31
C PHE A 54 -25.13 25.59 0.97
N ALA A 55 -25.85 26.70 1.03
CA ALA A 55 -26.13 27.57 -0.12
C ALA A 55 -25.27 28.83 -0.01
N GLY A 56 -24.63 29.24 -1.12
CA GLY A 56 -23.87 30.49 -1.17
C GLY A 56 -22.34 30.35 -1.20
N GLN A 57 -21.71 31.49 -1.46
CA GLN A 57 -20.42 31.67 -2.14
C GLN A 57 -19.17 31.21 -1.37
N GLY A 58 -18.24 30.53 -2.07
CA GLY A 58 -16.90 30.20 -1.58
C GLY A 58 -16.82 28.81 -0.95
N ILE A 59 -16.06 27.91 -1.59
CA ILE A 59 -15.74 26.58 -1.07
C ILE A 59 -14.23 26.41 -0.99
N ALA A 60 -13.77 25.71 0.04
CA ALA A 60 -12.38 25.31 0.21
C ALA A 60 -12.31 23.86 0.70
N VAL A 61 -11.15 23.24 0.56
CA VAL A 61 -10.88 21.94 1.20
C VAL A 61 -10.54 22.19 2.67
N ASP A 62 -11.15 21.42 3.57
CA ASP A 62 -10.74 21.37 4.97
C ASP A 62 -9.39 20.62 5.08
N PRO A 63 -8.29 21.27 5.46
CA PRO A 63 -6.97 20.64 5.53
C PRO A 63 -6.86 19.57 6.63
N GLN A 64 -7.78 19.55 7.61
CA GLN A 64 -7.75 18.57 8.70
C GLN A 64 -8.49 17.29 8.34
N THR A 65 -9.68 17.41 7.76
CA THR A 65 -10.55 16.27 7.48
C THR A 65 -10.56 15.82 6.01
N GLY A 66 -10.04 16.67 5.11
CA GLY A 66 -10.16 16.46 3.66
C GLY A 66 -11.59 16.71 3.12
N GLY A 67 -12.51 17.18 3.97
CA GLY A 67 -13.87 17.59 3.59
C GLY A 67 -13.92 18.95 2.90
N LEU A 68 -15.13 19.51 2.81
CA LEU A 68 -15.35 20.85 2.27
C LEU A 68 -15.70 21.83 3.38
N VAL A 69 -15.19 23.04 3.26
CA VAL A 69 -15.60 24.19 4.07
C VAL A 69 -16.35 25.16 3.17
N GLY A 70 -17.55 25.54 3.58
CA GLY A 70 -18.39 26.53 2.91
C GLY A 70 -18.93 27.57 3.89
N ILE A 71 -19.59 28.60 3.37
CA ILE A 71 -20.20 29.66 4.17
C ILE A 71 -21.71 29.69 3.92
N ASP A 72 -22.50 29.46 4.97
CA ASP A 72 -23.94 29.74 4.93
C ASP A 72 -24.16 31.22 5.30
N ARG A 73 -24.52 32.03 4.30
CA ARG A 73 -24.77 33.47 4.51
C ARG A 73 -26.09 33.75 5.22
N GLY A 74 -27.10 32.92 5.02
CA GLY A 74 -28.41 33.08 5.66
C GLY A 74 -28.29 32.92 7.17
N GLN A 75 -27.47 31.96 7.61
CA GLN A 75 -27.21 31.68 9.02
C GLN A 75 -25.96 32.37 9.58
N ARG A 76 -25.13 32.99 8.72
CA ARG A 76 -23.84 33.63 9.06
C ARG A 76 -22.86 32.66 9.74
N GLN A 77 -22.73 31.44 9.21
CA GLN A 77 -21.89 30.40 9.77
C GLN A 77 -20.91 29.82 8.74
N VAL A 78 -19.78 29.32 9.23
CA VAL A 78 -18.88 28.46 8.46
C VAL A 78 -19.35 27.02 8.66
N VAL A 79 -19.62 26.34 7.55
CA VAL A 79 -20.13 24.97 7.54
C VAL A 79 -19.01 24.04 7.09
N PHE A 80 -18.71 23.05 7.91
CA PHE A 80 -17.79 21.97 7.58
C PHE A 80 -18.61 20.78 7.11
N ALA A 81 -18.52 20.50 5.82
CA ALA A 81 -19.03 19.28 5.24
C ALA A 81 -17.93 18.22 5.33
N ALA A 82 -18.16 17.16 6.09
CA ALA A 82 -17.35 15.97 5.91
C ALA A 82 -17.38 15.59 4.41
N ALA A 83 -16.25 15.19 3.84
CA ALA A 83 -16.26 14.63 2.49
C ALA A 83 -17.39 13.60 2.46
N PRO A 84 -18.27 13.57 1.45
CA PRO A 84 -19.17 12.45 1.31
C PRO A 84 -18.27 11.23 1.41
N GLN A 85 -18.44 10.44 2.48
CA GLN A 85 -17.98 9.07 2.45
C GLN A 85 -18.65 8.58 1.19
N ALA A 86 -17.86 8.41 0.11
CA ALA A 86 -18.36 7.81 -1.09
C ALA A 86 -19.18 6.65 -0.57
N GLN A 87 -20.51 6.68 -0.80
CA GLN A 87 -21.34 5.52 -0.55
C GLN A 87 -20.59 4.44 -1.30
N ALA A 88 -19.83 3.66 -0.54
CA ALA A 88 -19.01 2.64 -1.11
C ALA A 88 -20.07 1.76 -1.72
N GLU A 89 -20.15 1.77 -3.04
CA GLU A 89 -20.85 0.73 -3.76
C GLU A 89 -20.51 -0.55 -3.02
N ASN A 90 -21.52 -1.34 -2.72
CA ASN A 90 -21.46 -2.55 -1.90
C ASN A 90 -20.51 -3.64 -2.49
N THR A 91 -19.62 -3.26 -3.38
CA THR A 91 -18.40 -3.94 -3.76
C THR A 91 -17.47 -4.00 -2.55
N PRO A 92 -17.17 -5.19 -2.04
CA PRO A 92 -16.13 -5.35 -1.04
C PRO A 92 -14.83 -4.69 -1.57
N ARG A 93 -14.26 -3.74 -0.83
CA ARG A 93 -12.96 -3.17 -1.21
C ARG A 93 -11.94 -4.30 -1.16
N GLN A 94 -11.44 -4.69 -2.33
CA GLN A 94 -10.32 -5.60 -2.42
C GLN A 94 -9.06 -4.92 -1.89
N LEU A 95 -8.21 -5.70 -1.24
CA LEU A 95 -6.90 -5.29 -0.76
C LEU A 95 -5.83 -6.02 -1.56
N ARG A 96 -5.03 -5.27 -2.33
CA ARG A 96 -3.98 -5.79 -3.20
C ARG A 96 -2.63 -5.73 -2.46
N VAL A 97 -2.05 -6.89 -2.19
CA VAL A 97 -0.79 -7.03 -1.45
C VAL A 97 0.28 -7.61 -2.36
N LEU A 98 1.38 -6.87 -2.54
CA LEU A 98 2.54 -7.30 -3.31
C LEU A 98 3.71 -7.59 -2.36
N THR A 99 4.45 -8.67 -2.61
CA THR A 99 5.77 -8.87 -2.01
C THR A 99 6.83 -8.92 -3.09
N TYR A 100 7.97 -8.28 -2.85
CA TYR A 100 9.05 -8.22 -3.83
C TYR A 100 10.41 -8.02 -3.16
N ASN A 101 11.27 -9.04 -3.24
CA ASN A 101 12.70 -8.87 -3.01
C ASN A 101 13.29 -8.11 -4.21
N ILE A 102 13.81 -6.91 -3.98
CA ILE A 102 14.26 -6.00 -5.04
C ILE A 102 15.76 -6.08 -5.32
N HIS A 103 16.50 -6.93 -4.59
CA HIS A 103 17.95 -7.08 -4.75
C HIS A 103 18.66 -5.72 -4.80
N HIS A 104 18.39 -4.85 -3.81
CA HIS A 104 18.87 -3.46 -3.71
C HIS A 104 18.69 -2.62 -4.98
N GLY A 105 17.68 -2.94 -5.80
CA GLY A 105 17.39 -2.28 -7.07
C GLY A 105 18.34 -2.66 -8.22
N GLU A 106 19.21 -3.67 -8.04
CA GLU A 106 20.11 -4.19 -9.06
C GLU A 106 19.46 -5.34 -9.82
N GLY A 107 19.20 -5.13 -11.11
CA GLY A 107 18.68 -6.20 -11.96
C GLY A 107 19.74 -7.21 -12.37
N LEU A 108 19.31 -8.26 -13.06
CA LEU A 108 20.21 -9.28 -13.62
C LEU A 108 21.17 -8.73 -14.69
N ASP A 109 20.87 -7.55 -15.22
CA ASP A 109 21.75 -6.77 -16.09
C ASP A 109 22.80 -5.93 -15.34
N ARG A 110 22.87 -6.07 -13.99
CA ARG A 110 23.78 -5.38 -13.07
C ARG A 110 23.60 -3.86 -13.06
N LYS A 111 22.40 -3.39 -13.39
CA LYS A 111 22.05 -1.98 -13.34
C LYS A 111 21.21 -1.69 -12.11
N LEU A 112 21.62 -0.69 -11.35
CA LEU A 112 20.81 -0.05 -10.32
C LEU A 112 19.74 0.82 -10.98
N ASP A 113 18.49 0.42 -10.88
CA ASP A 113 17.36 1.08 -11.54
C ASP A 113 16.09 1.00 -10.69
N LEU A 114 15.92 1.96 -9.77
CA LEU A 114 14.73 2.07 -8.93
C LEU A 114 13.49 2.47 -9.73
N GLU A 115 13.63 3.17 -10.85
CA GLU A 115 12.48 3.50 -11.70
C GLU A 115 11.89 2.23 -12.34
N ARG A 116 12.75 1.28 -12.73
CA ARG A 116 12.31 -0.02 -13.22
C ARG A 116 11.56 -0.80 -12.14
N ILE A 117 12.08 -0.83 -10.91
CA ILE A 117 11.37 -1.44 -9.77
C ILE A 117 10.02 -0.74 -9.54
N ALA A 118 10.00 0.59 -9.50
CA ALA A 118 8.79 1.37 -9.30
C ALA A 118 7.74 1.13 -10.40
N LYS A 119 8.15 0.99 -11.67
CA LYS A 119 7.25 0.65 -12.78
C LYS A 119 6.60 -0.72 -12.58
N VAL A 120 7.35 -1.73 -12.13
CA VAL A 120 6.81 -3.06 -11.80
C VAL A 120 5.77 -2.96 -10.68
N ILE A 121 6.10 -2.22 -9.62
CA ILE A 121 5.18 -2.00 -8.48
C ILE A 121 3.92 -1.26 -8.94
N SER A 122 4.05 -0.13 -9.62
CA SER A 122 2.90 0.67 -10.07
C SER A 122 2.01 -0.08 -11.06
N ALA A 123 2.58 -0.89 -11.96
CA ALA A 123 1.81 -1.71 -12.89
C ALA A 123 0.98 -2.80 -12.19
N ALA A 124 1.43 -3.27 -11.02
CA ALA A 124 0.68 -4.22 -10.20
C ALA A 124 -0.52 -3.58 -9.45
N ASP A 125 -0.55 -2.25 -9.39
CA ASP A 125 -1.56 -1.44 -8.70
C ASP A 125 -1.82 -1.88 -7.23
N PRO A 126 -0.78 -2.01 -6.37
CA PRO A 126 -0.95 -2.53 -5.02
C PRO A 126 -1.47 -1.46 -4.04
N ASP A 127 -2.19 -1.92 -3.02
CA ASP A 127 -2.50 -1.12 -1.84
C ASP A 127 -1.38 -1.20 -0.79
N LEU A 128 -0.75 -2.37 -0.69
CA LEU A 128 0.35 -2.66 0.23
C LEU A 128 1.47 -3.40 -0.49
N VAL A 129 2.71 -3.03 -0.19
CA VAL A 129 3.91 -3.66 -0.75
C VAL A 129 4.89 -3.98 0.37
N ALA A 130 5.32 -5.23 0.44
CA ALA A 130 6.43 -5.68 1.27
C ALA A 130 7.69 -5.77 0.40
N LEU A 131 8.71 -4.96 0.69
CA LEU A 131 9.97 -4.94 -0.02
C LEU A 131 11.11 -5.48 0.85
N GLN A 132 11.89 -6.39 0.29
CA GLN A 132 13.09 -6.95 0.90
C GLN A 132 14.34 -6.51 0.14
N GLU A 133 15.47 -6.54 0.82
CA GLU A 133 16.78 -6.14 0.30
C GLU A 133 16.86 -4.66 -0.10
N VAL A 134 16.34 -3.79 0.77
CA VAL A 134 16.28 -2.35 0.50
C VAL A 134 17.45 -1.64 1.19
N ASP A 135 18.22 -0.87 0.42
CA ASP A 135 19.29 -0.01 0.93
C ASP A 135 18.74 1.39 1.28
N ARG A 136 19.21 1.97 2.39
CA ARG A 136 19.04 3.38 2.72
C ARG A 136 20.40 4.01 2.97
N GLU A 137 20.82 4.90 2.07
CA GLU A 137 22.09 5.63 2.15
C GLU A 137 23.36 4.75 2.15
N VAL A 138 23.26 3.53 1.60
CA VAL A 138 24.39 2.58 1.49
C VAL A 138 25.31 2.97 0.32
N GLY A 139 26.63 2.84 0.52
CA GLY A 139 27.64 3.21 -0.49
C GLY A 139 27.47 2.53 -1.85
N ARG A 140 27.18 1.22 -1.89
CA ARG A 140 27.04 0.42 -3.13
C ARG A 140 25.91 0.91 -4.03
N THR A 141 24.89 1.55 -3.46
CA THR A 141 23.73 2.11 -4.15
C THR A 141 23.83 3.62 -4.33
N GLY A 142 25.03 4.19 -4.23
CA GLY A 142 25.28 5.62 -4.43
C GLY A 142 24.73 6.50 -3.31
N ARG A 143 24.52 5.94 -2.11
CA ARG A 143 23.90 6.61 -0.95
C ARG A 143 22.48 7.12 -1.19
N VAL A 144 21.74 6.48 -2.08
CA VAL A 144 20.31 6.77 -2.28
C VAL A 144 19.49 6.24 -1.10
N ASP A 145 18.53 7.03 -0.61
CA ASP A 145 17.45 6.53 0.25
C ASP A 145 16.41 5.83 -0.63
N GLN A 146 16.61 4.53 -0.91
CA GLN A 146 15.71 3.77 -1.78
C GLN A 146 14.26 3.73 -1.25
N PRO A 147 13.99 3.59 0.06
CA PRO A 147 12.63 3.67 0.58
C PRO A 147 11.92 4.97 0.20
N ALA A 148 12.57 6.12 0.42
CA ALA A 148 11.99 7.42 0.10
C ALA A 148 11.80 7.61 -1.41
N GLU A 149 12.77 7.17 -2.22
CA GLU A 149 12.70 7.30 -3.67
C GLU A 149 11.62 6.41 -4.30
N LEU A 150 11.49 5.16 -3.83
CA LEU A 150 10.42 4.26 -4.28
C LEU A 150 9.04 4.78 -3.87
N ALA A 151 8.88 5.35 -2.67
CA ALA A 151 7.65 6.05 -2.27
C ALA A 151 7.30 7.19 -3.23
N ARG A 152 8.28 8.03 -3.57
CA ARG A 152 8.10 9.15 -4.50
C ARG A 152 7.69 8.67 -5.89
N LEU A 153 8.38 7.66 -6.44
CA LEU A 153 8.15 7.13 -7.79
C LEU A 153 6.80 6.41 -7.92
N THR A 154 6.35 5.74 -6.85
CA THR A 154 5.08 4.98 -6.84
C THR A 154 3.90 5.77 -6.31
N ASN A 155 4.13 6.98 -5.77
CA ASN A 155 3.15 7.78 -5.03
C ASN A 155 2.51 7.01 -3.86
N LEU A 156 3.33 6.25 -3.13
CA LEU A 156 2.92 5.49 -1.95
C LEU A 156 3.61 6.05 -0.69
N ARG A 157 3.02 5.82 0.48
CA ARG A 157 3.66 6.10 1.77
C ARG A 157 4.68 5.01 2.07
N VAL A 158 5.69 5.30 2.88
CA VAL A 158 6.75 4.34 3.22
C VAL A 158 6.98 4.22 4.72
N ALA A 159 7.23 2.99 5.16
CA ALA A 159 7.87 2.65 6.41
C ALA A 159 9.16 1.86 6.10
N PHE A 160 10.22 2.09 6.88
CA PHE A 160 11.49 1.38 6.71
C PHE A 160 11.99 0.82 8.05
N GLY A 161 12.52 -0.40 7.99
CA GLY A 161 13.12 -1.12 9.11
C GLY A 161 14.51 -1.61 8.74
N GLY A 162 15.54 -0.84 9.11
CA GLY A 162 16.94 -1.24 8.95
C GLY A 162 17.31 -2.39 9.88
N ASN A 163 17.89 -3.46 9.32
CA ASN A 163 18.30 -4.66 10.05
C ASN A 163 19.81 -4.76 10.21
N LEU A 164 20.57 -4.28 9.21
CA LEU A 164 22.02 -4.27 9.18
C LEU A 164 22.54 -2.86 8.85
N ALA A 165 23.50 -2.35 9.63
CA ALA A 165 24.28 -1.18 9.21
C ALA A 165 25.30 -1.61 8.14
N LEU A 166 25.26 -1.00 6.97
CA LEU A 166 26.04 -1.40 5.80
C LEU A 166 26.63 -0.19 5.09
N GLN A 167 27.96 -0.13 4.95
CA GLN A 167 28.68 0.91 4.20
C GLN A 167 28.27 2.36 4.53
N GLY A 168 27.96 2.62 5.80
CA GLY A 168 27.54 3.94 6.30
C GLY A 168 26.06 4.25 6.11
N GLY A 169 25.25 3.31 5.63
CA GLY A 169 23.79 3.37 5.61
C GLY A 169 23.17 2.14 6.28
N ASP A 170 21.89 1.88 6.00
CA ASP A 170 21.13 0.75 6.53
C ASP A 170 20.62 -0.15 5.41
N TYR A 171 20.59 -1.45 5.67
CA TYR A 171 19.99 -2.46 4.82
C TYR A 171 18.86 -3.17 5.56
N GLY A 172 17.72 -3.38 4.90
CA GLY A 172 16.58 -4.06 5.53
C GLY A 172 15.32 -4.13 4.69
N ASN A 173 14.19 -3.99 5.37
CA ASN A 173 12.86 -4.14 4.79
C ASN A 173 12.16 -2.78 4.66
N ALA A 174 11.34 -2.61 3.64
CA ALA A 174 10.45 -1.48 3.51
C ALA A 174 9.00 -1.93 3.28
N ILE A 175 8.05 -1.14 3.78
CA ILE A 175 6.63 -1.27 3.46
C ILE A 175 6.24 -0.04 2.68
N LEU A 176 5.65 -0.23 1.49
CA LEU A 176 4.94 0.85 0.78
C LEU A 176 3.43 0.68 0.95
N SER A 177 2.70 1.78 1.11
CA SER A 177 1.27 1.75 1.37
C SER A 177 0.52 2.89 0.71
N ARG A 178 -0.54 2.55 -0.04
CA ARG A 178 -1.54 3.51 -0.51
C ARG A 178 -2.40 4.04 0.63
N LEU A 179 -2.55 3.23 1.67
CA LEU A 179 -3.34 3.53 2.86
C LEU A 179 -2.48 4.23 3.93
N PRO A 180 -3.09 4.97 4.88
CA PRO A 180 -2.33 5.57 5.97
C PRO A 180 -1.60 4.53 6.84
N ILE A 181 -0.32 4.78 7.11
CA ILE A 181 0.47 4.04 8.08
C ILE A 181 0.34 4.79 9.41
N LEU A 182 -0.35 4.20 10.38
CA LEU A 182 -0.60 4.83 11.69
C LEU A 182 0.57 4.66 12.65
N ARG A 183 1.23 3.50 12.56
CA ARG A 183 2.38 3.13 13.39
C ARG A 183 3.26 2.17 12.61
N GLN A 184 4.56 2.24 12.84
CA GLN A 184 5.53 1.23 12.38
C GLN A 184 6.38 0.74 13.56
N THR A 185 6.85 -0.50 13.51
CA THR A 185 7.75 -1.07 14.51
C THR A 185 8.63 -2.12 13.83
N ASN A 186 9.95 -2.06 14.02
CA ASN A 186 10.87 -3.06 13.47
C ASN A 186 11.30 -4.03 14.57
N HIS A 187 10.97 -5.30 14.40
CA HIS A 187 11.27 -6.37 15.35
C HIS A 187 12.50 -7.14 14.87
N ARG A 188 13.54 -7.25 15.71
CA ARG A 188 14.70 -8.09 15.39
C ARG A 188 14.33 -9.57 15.49
N LEU A 189 14.72 -10.35 14.50
CA LEU A 189 14.58 -11.80 14.54
C LEU A 189 15.78 -12.45 15.23
N PRO A 190 15.61 -13.65 15.82
CA PRO A 190 16.73 -14.42 16.36
C PRO A 190 17.78 -14.65 15.28
N GLY A 191 19.05 -14.39 15.62
CA GLY A 191 20.18 -14.57 14.72
C GLY A 191 21.40 -15.09 15.46
N VAL A 192 22.45 -15.42 14.71
CA VAL A 192 23.75 -15.84 15.22
C VAL A 192 24.77 -14.74 14.93
N ALA A 193 25.70 -14.49 15.86
CA ALA A 193 26.76 -13.51 15.64
C ALA A 193 27.55 -13.85 14.36
N GLY A 194 27.82 -12.83 13.54
CA GLY A 194 28.50 -13.01 12.25
C GLY A 194 27.59 -13.43 11.09
N VAL A 195 26.32 -13.74 11.35
CA VAL A 195 25.27 -13.90 10.33
C VAL A 195 24.55 -12.57 10.15
N GLU A 196 24.09 -12.30 8.93
CA GLU A 196 23.34 -11.09 8.60
C GLU A 196 22.07 -10.99 9.47
N PRO A 197 21.91 -9.94 10.28
CA PRO A 197 20.75 -9.79 11.14
C PRO A 197 19.47 -9.61 10.31
N ARG A 198 18.43 -10.36 10.68
CA ARG A 198 17.10 -10.29 10.05
C ARG A 198 16.09 -9.61 10.98
N GLY A 199 14.98 -9.16 10.40
CA GLY A 199 13.91 -8.50 11.14
C GLY A 199 12.57 -8.55 10.43
N VAL A 200 11.52 -8.25 11.19
CA VAL A 200 10.14 -8.12 10.71
C VAL A 200 9.72 -6.67 10.91
N LEU A 201 9.43 -5.97 9.82
CA LEU A 201 8.85 -4.65 9.86
C LEU A 201 7.33 -4.79 9.97
N GLU A 202 6.76 -4.34 11.08
CA GLU A 202 5.32 -4.24 11.31
C GLU A 202 4.84 -2.83 10.98
N ALA A 203 3.72 -2.73 10.27
CA ALA A 203 2.97 -1.49 10.06
C ALA A 203 1.49 -1.69 10.43
N ALA A 204 0.95 -0.76 11.21
CA ALA A 204 -0.48 -0.66 11.46
C ALA A 204 -1.12 0.21 10.36
N ILE A 205 -1.91 -0.41 9.50
CA ILE A 205 -2.50 0.20 8.31
C ILE A 205 -3.97 0.54 8.58
N GLN A 206 -4.35 1.81 8.38
CA GLN A 206 -5.76 2.19 8.41
C GLN A 206 -6.45 1.70 7.14
N THR A 207 -7.31 0.68 7.29
CA THR A 207 -8.18 0.25 6.19
C THR A 207 -9.50 1.02 6.24
N PRO A 208 -10.13 1.32 5.08
CA PRO A 208 -11.45 1.91 5.04
C PRO A 208 -12.45 0.99 5.77
N GLN A 209 -13.41 1.59 6.49
CA GLN A 209 -14.52 0.87 7.14
C GLN A 209 -14.12 -0.12 8.24
N ALA A 210 -12.89 -0.07 8.76
CA ALA A 210 -12.44 -0.89 9.88
C ALA A 210 -12.17 -0.05 11.13
N ASP A 211 -12.72 -0.48 12.26
CA ASP A 211 -12.47 0.13 13.58
C ASP A 211 -11.04 -0.12 14.07
N GLU A 212 -10.48 -1.26 13.66
CA GLU A 212 -9.14 -1.73 14.03
C GLU A 212 -8.22 -1.69 12.80
N PRO A 213 -6.98 -1.17 12.92
CA PRO A 213 -6.02 -1.19 11.83
C PRO A 213 -5.59 -2.62 11.49
N LEU A 214 -5.35 -2.85 10.20
CA LEU A 214 -4.71 -4.06 9.69
C LEU A 214 -3.24 -4.07 10.10
N LEU A 215 -2.76 -5.17 10.67
CA LEU A 215 -1.33 -5.36 10.88
C LEU A 215 -0.69 -5.96 9.64
N PHE A 216 0.23 -5.24 9.03
CA PHE A 216 0.99 -5.70 7.86
C PHE A 216 2.45 -5.91 8.23
N TYR A 217 2.96 -7.11 7.98
CA TYR A 217 4.31 -7.52 8.33
C TYR A 217 5.12 -7.79 7.07
N CYS A 218 6.30 -7.16 6.96
CA CYS A 218 7.28 -7.41 5.92
C CYS A 218 8.52 -8.06 6.52
N THR A 219 8.96 -9.20 5.98
CA THR A 219 10.14 -9.91 6.50
C THR A 219 11.05 -10.46 5.40
N HIS A 220 12.29 -10.77 5.77
CA HIS A 220 13.25 -11.50 4.95
C HIS A 220 13.99 -12.47 5.88
N PHE A 221 13.80 -13.77 5.70
CA PHE A 221 14.42 -14.81 6.52
C PHE A 221 15.83 -15.17 6.03
N ASP A 222 16.59 -15.79 6.92
CA ASP A 222 17.97 -16.19 6.65
C ASP A 222 18.10 -17.14 5.43
N HIS A 223 19.06 -16.86 4.56
CA HIS A 223 19.27 -17.61 3.31
C HIS A 223 20.18 -18.84 3.49
N GLN A 224 20.83 -19.02 4.64
CA GLN A 224 21.89 -20.02 4.83
C GLN A 224 21.47 -21.19 5.74
N SER A 225 20.72 -20.93 6.80
CA SER A 225 20.46 -21.87 7.88
C SER A 225 18.97 -22.13 8.10
N ASP A 226 18.56 -23.38 7.86
CA ASP A 226 17.22 -23.88 8.15
C ASP A 226 16.84 -23.71 9.63
N GLU A 227 17.80 -23.87 10.55
CA GLU A 227 17.57 -23.70 11.98
C GLU A 227 17.25 -22.23 12.33
N ILE A 228 17.99 -21.28 11.75
CA ILE A 228 17.74 -19.84 11.96
C ILE A 228 16.39 -19.45 11.34
N ARG A 229 16.04 -19.98 10.17
CA ARG A 229 14.72 -19.75 9.57
C ARG A 229 13.59 -20.31 10.43
N LEU A 230 13.77 -21.48 11.04
CA LEU A 230 12.75 -22.05 11.93
C LEU A 230 12.56 -21.20 13.19
N LYS A 231 13.65 -20.73 13.81
CA LYS A 231 13.61 -19.78 14.93
C LYS A 231 12.94 -18.46 14.54
N SER A 232 13.17 -17.99 13.30
CA SER A 232 12.51 -16.80 12.76
C SER A 232 11.00 -17.01 12.62
N ALA A 233 10.56 -18.17 12.12
CA ALA A 233 9.14 -18.52 12.05
C ALA A 233 8.48 -18.60 13.44
N GLN A 234 9.18 -19.16 14.44
CA GLN A 234 8.71 -19.20 15.83
C GLN A 234 8.49 -17.78 16.37
N ALA A 235 9.50 -16.91 16.24
CA ALA A 235 9.40 -15.52 16.67
C ALA A 235 8.26 -14.76 15.97
N VAL A 236 8.05 -14.99 14.67
CA VAL A 236 6.92 -14.39 13.93
C VAL A 236 5.55 -14.85 14.47
N CYS A 237 5.41 -16.14 14.83
CA CYS A 237 4.18 -16.62 15.47
C CYS A 237 4.00 -16.01 16.87
N GLU A 238 5.07 -15.86 17.65
CA GLU A 238 5.02 -15.22 18.98
C GLU A 238 4.59 -13.76 18.93
N LEU A 239 5.00 -13.00 17.89
CA LEU A 239 4.57 -11.61 17.69
C LEU A 239 3.05 -11.45 17.59
N VAL A 240 2.34 -12.49 17.11
CA VAL A 240 0.89 -12.46 16.93
C VAL A 240 0.11 -13.31 17.93
N ALA A 241 0.79 -14.09 18.78
CA ALA A 241 0.17 -15.00 19.74
C ALA A 241 -0.75 -14.29 20.75
N ASN A 242 -0.39 -13.07 21.18
CA ASN A 242 -1.18 -12.25 22.11
C ASN A 242 -1.98 -11.14 21.41
N VAL A 243 -1.87 -11.06 20.09
CA VAL A 243 -2.72 -10.16 19.32
C VAL A 243 -4.04 -10.92 19.16
N ALA A 244 -5.14 -10.34 19.65
CA ALA A 244 -6.51 -10.84 19.45
C ALA A 244 -6.79 -11.16 17.96
N ASP A 245 -8.00 -11.58 17.60
CA ASP A 245 -8.40 -11.94 16.21
C ASP A 245 -8.31 -10.78 15.18
N ARG A 246 -7.48 -9.75 15.43
CA ARG A 246 -7.07 -8.70 14.51
C ARG A 246 -6.62 -9.29 13.19
N ALA A 247 -7.10 -8.68 12.12
CA ALA A 247 -6.67 -8.97 10.78
C ALA A 247 -5.17 -8.67 10.64
N ALA A 248 -4.41 -9.65 10.16
CA ALA A 248 -2.98 -9.51 9.91
C ALA A 248 -2.58 -10.21 8.61
N ILE A 249 -1.63 -9.61 7.91
CA ILE A 249 -1.01 -10.13 6.69
C ILE A 249 0.50 -10.09 6.87
N LEU A 250 1.18 -11.19 6.54
CA LEU A 250 2.63 -11.34 6.51
C LEU A 250 3.06 -11.55 5.07
N ALA A 251 4.07 -10.82 4.62
CA ALA A 251 4.58 -10.91 3.27
C ALA A 251 6.11 -10.81 3.26
N GLY A 252 6.76 -11.58 2.39
CA GLY A 252 8.21 -11.50 2.25
C GLY A 252 8.89 -12.74 1.68
N ASP A 253 10.19 -12.64 1.53
CA ASP A 253 11.09 -13.74 1.19
C ASP A 253 11.40 -14.57 2.45
N LEU A 254 10.83 -15.76 2.53
CA LEU A 254 11.03 -16.67 3.65
C LEU A 254 12.25 -17.58 3.46
N ASN A 255 12.93 -17.54 2.31
CA ASN A 255 14.03 -18.44 1.96
C ASN A 255 13.73 -19.93 2.23
N ALA A 256 12.45 -20.30 2.17
CA ALA A 256 11.97 -21.62 2.55
C ALA A 256 10.91 -22.11 1.56
N THR A 257 10.85 -23.42 1.30
CA THR A 257 9.89 -23.99 0.36
C THR A 257 8.53 -24.26 1.02
N PRO A 258 7.44 -24.41 0.25
CA PRO A 258 6.10 -24.69 0.80
C PRO A 258 6.04 -25.93 1.72
N SER A 259 6.88 -26.94 1.52
CA SER A 259 6.91 -28.18 2.30
C SER A 259 7.83 -28.14 3.54
N SER A 260 8.56 -27.03 3.73
CA SER A 260 9.56 -26.88 4.79
C SER A 260 8.97 -26.86 6.21
N ALA A 261 9.80 -27.15 7.21
CA ALA A 261 9.43 -27.00 8.62
C ALA A 261 9.06 -25.54 8.98
N VAL A 262 9.67 -24.57 8.29
CA VAL A 262 9.40 -23.14 8.46
C VAL A 262 7.94 -22.82 8.13
N LEU A 263 7.44 -23.28 6.97
CA LEU A 263 6.05 -23.04 6.57
C LEU A 263 5.06 -23.83 7.44
N LYS A 264 5.44 -25.03 7.90
CA LYS A 264 4.64 -25.78 8.89
C LYS A 264 4.51 -25.02 10.22
N GLN A 265 5.60 -24.42 10.70
CA GLN A 265 5.62 -23.60 11.91
C GLN A 265 4.75 -22.34 11.77
N LEU A 266 4.88 -21.62 10.65
CA LEU A 266 4.02 -20.46 10.35
C LEU A 266 2.54 -20.88 10.25
N GLY A 267 2.26 -22.09 9.75
CA GLY A 267 0.91 -22.65 9.63
C GLY A 267 0.12 -22.76 10.94
N LEU A 268 0.79 -22.64 12.10
CA LEU A 268 0.13 -22.57 13.40
C LEU A 268 -0.77 -21.32 13.54
N GLU A 269 -0.28 -20.17 13.07
CA GLU A 269 -0.95 -18.87 13.19
C GLU A 269 -1.42 -18.29 11.85
N TRP A 270 -0.80 -18.74 10.75
CA TRP A 270 -0.94 -18.14 9.43
C TRP A 270 -1.50 -19.14 8.41
N ARG A 271 -2.05 -18.61 7.32
CA ARG A 271 -2.48 -19.35 6.13
C ARG A 271 -1.79 -18.76 4.91
N VAL A 272 -1.21 -19.62 4.06
CA VAL A 272 -0.63 -19.20 2.78
C VAL A 272 -1.76 -18.76 1.85
N ALA A 273 -1.59 -17.63 1.16
CA ALA A 273 -2.64 -17.07 0.31
C ALA A 273 -2.88 -17.90 -0.97
N ASN A 274 -1.82 -18.41 -1.59
CA ASN A 274 -1.91 -19.20 -2.83
C ASN A 274 -2.20 -20.68 -2.53
N ALA A 275 -3.10 -21.29 -3.31
CA ALA A 275 -3.42 -22.71 -3.22
C ALA A 275 -2.37 -23.59 -3.93
N ASP A 276 -1.98 -23.19 -5.14
CA ASP A 276 -0.96 -23.87 -5.94
C ASP A 276 0.42 -23.23 -5.73
N VAL A 277 1.49 -24.00 -5.92
CA VAL A 277 2.86 -23.48 -5.82
C VAL A 277 3.12 -22.45 -6.94
N LEU A 278 3.56 -21.26 -6.56
CA LEU A 278 3.88 -20.17 -7.48
C LEU A 278 5.39 -19.85 -7.40
N PHE A 279 6.16 -20.29 -8.39
CA PHE A 279 7.62 -20.11 -8.38
C PHE A 279 8.02 -18.65 -8.58
N THR A 280 8.91 -18.15 -7.71
CA THR A 280 9.36 -16.76 -7.66
C THR A 280 10.86 -16.60 -7.89
N SER A 281 11.66 -17.66 -7.68
CA SER A 281 13.13 -17.59 -7.76
C SER A 281 13.75 -18.80 -8.48
N PRO A 282 14.84 -18.59 -9.26
CA PRO A 282 15.35 -17.30 -9.73
C PRO A 282 14.43 -16.70 -10.81
N ALA A 283 14.40 -15.37 -10.96
CA ALA A 283 13.47 -14.66 -11.85
C ALA A 283 13.57 -15.06 -13.32
N SER A 284 14.76 -15.41 -13.80
CA SER A 284 15.01 -15.82 -15.20
C SER A 284 14.42 -17.20 -15.53
N LYS A 285 14.37 -18.11 -14.56
CA LYS A 285 13.80 -19.47 -14.73
C LYS A 285 13.27 -19.96 -13.38
N PRO A 286 12.08 -19.49 -12.96
CA PRO A 286 11.55 -19.78 -11.63
C PRO A 286 11.35 -21.29 -11.43
N ARG A 287 11.89 -21.80 -10.32
CA ARG A 287 11.80 -23.22 -9.94
C ARG A 287 11.56 -23.45 -8.45
N ARG A 288 11.56 -22.37 -7.65
CA ARG A 288 11.30 -22.37 -6.21
C ARG A 288 10.33 -21.26 -5.88
N GLN A 289 9.38 -21.54 -4.99
CA GLN A 289 8.61 -20.52 -4.29
C GLN A 289 9.31 -20.31 -2.95
N ILE A 290 9.85 -19.11 -2.75
CA ILE A 290 10.46 -18.68 -1.48
C ILE A 290 9.87 -17.37 -0.98
N ASP A 291 9.18 -16.62 -1.85
CA ASP A 291 8.40 -15.44 -1.50
C ASP A 291 6.94 -15.84 -1.26
N PHE A 292 6.35 -15.31 -0.19
CA PHE A 292 4.99 -15.66 0.23
C PHE A 292 4.20 -14.44 0.66
N VAL A 293 2.88 -14.56 0.50
CA VAL A 293 1.90 -13.76 1.24
C VAL A 293 1.08 -14.73 2.09
N LEU A 294 0.99 -14.44 3.38
CA LEU A 294 0.24 -15.20 4.37
C LEU A 294 -0.72 -14.28 5.11
N TYR A 295 -1.81 -14.83 5.64
CA TYR A 295 -2.80 -14.07 6.40
C TYR A 295 -3.25 -14.85 7.64
N ARG A 296 -3.67 -14.15 8.69
CA ARG A 296 -4.28 -14.79 9.85
C ARG A 296 -5.75 -15.13 9.59
N PRO A 297 -6.22 -16.33 9.97
CA PRO A 297 -7.61 -16.75 9.75
C PRO A 297 -8.63 -16.00 10.63
N GLY A 298 -8.20 -15.31 11.69
CA GLY A 298 -9.08 -14.48 12.54
C GLY A 298 -9.63 -13.24 11.84
N GLY A 299 -8.98 -12.78 10.77
CA GLY A 299 -9.58 -11.82 9.84
C GLY A 299 -10.46 -12.57 8.85
N THR A 300 -11.67 -12.09 8.60
CA THR A 300 -12.64 -12.62 7.62
C THR A 300 -12.13 -12.45 6.18
N TRP A 301 -10.97 -13.00 5.84
CA TRP A 301 -10.34 -12.84 4.55
C TRP A 301 -10.79 -13.92 3.56
N ARG A 302 -11.16 -13.49 2.36
CA ARG A 302 -11.27 -14.32 1.18
C ARG A 302 -10.14 -13.95 0.23
N VAL A 303 -9.32 -14.93 -0.15
CA VAL A 303 -8.34 -14.74 -1.22
C VAL A 303 -9.07 -14.82 -2.56
N ILE A 304 -8.95 -13.77 -3.37
CA ILE A 304 -9.62 -13.64 -4.68
C ILE A 304 -8.68 -14.04 -5.81
N GLU A 305 -7.41 -13.63 -5.72
CA GLU A 305 -6.41 -13.86 -6.74
C GLU A 305 -5.05 -14.02 -6.08
N THR A 306 -4.22 -14.92 -6.64
CA THR A 306 -2.78 -14.92 -6.40
C THR A 306 -2.05 -15.09 -7.72
N LYS A 307 -0.98 -14.32 -7.93
CA LYS A 307 -0.26 -14.29 -9.20
C LYS A 307 1.19 -13.88 -9.00
N VAL A 308 2.11 -14.59 -9.65
CA VAL A 308 3.49 -14.13 -9.82
C VAL A 308 3.55 -13.29 -11.09
N LEU A 309 4.11 -12.09 -10.98
CA LEU A 309 4.28 -11.20 -12.12
C LEU A 309 5.46 -11.69 -12.97
N ASP A 310 5.30 -11.65 -14.30
CA ASP A 310 6.33 -12.08 -15.24
C ASP A 310 7.39 -10.98 -15.42
N GLU A 311 8.17 -10.77 -14.37
CA GLU A 311 9.34 -9.89 -14.35
C GLU A 311 10.59 -10.77 -14.23
N SER A 312 11.53 -10.63 -15.16
CA SER A 312 12.67 -11.55 -15.28
C SER A 312 14.03 -10.85 -15.25
N VAL A 313 14.05 -9.52 -15.16
CA VAL A 313 15.28 -8.72 -15.26
C VAL A 313 15.45 -7.79 -14.07
N ALA A 314 14.37 -7.16 -13.59
CA ALA A 314 14.45 -6.06 -12.63
C ALA A 314 15.01 -6.46 -11.24
N SER A 315 14.85 -7.72 -10.87
CA SER A 315 15.43 -8.36 -9.69
C SER A 315 15.69 -9.83 -10.01
N ASP A 316 16.46 -10.53 -9.17
CA ASP A 316 16.63 -11.98 -9.24
C ASP A 316 15.45 -12.75 -8.63
N HIS A 317 14.45 -12.05 -8.08
CA HIS A 317 13.16 -12.55 -7.66
C HIS A 317 12.03 -12.02 -8.55
N ARG A 318 10.92 -12.77 -8.63
CA ARG A 318 9.67 -12.31 -9.24
C ARG A 318 8.71 -11.80 -8.16
N PRO A 319 8.00 -10.68 -8.38
CA PRO A 319 6.98 -10.21 -7.44
C PRO A 319 5.82 -11.20 -7.33
N LEU A 320 5.32 -11.40 -6.11
CA LEU A 320 4.11 -12.18 -5.83
C LEU A 320 2.99 -11.23 -5.36
N LEU A 321 1.89 -11.23 -6.10
CA LEU A 321 0.66 -10.50 -5.79
C LEU A 321 -0.37 -11.45 -5.17
N ALA A 322 -1.04 -10.98 -4.12
CA ALA A 322 -2.25 -11.57 -3.58
C ALA A 322 -3.34 -10.51 -3.42
N VAL A 323 -4.56 -10.83 -3.82
CA VAL A 323 -5.72 -9.96 -3.71
C VAL A 323 -6.67 -10.57 -2.69
N PHE A 324 -6.97 -9.80 -1.66
CA PHE A 324 -7.86 -10.19 -0.57
C PHE A 324 -9.15 -9.42 -0.64
N GLU A 325 -10.18 -10.00 -0.06
CA GLU A 325 -11.45 -9.36 0.18
C GLU A 325 -11.85 -9.64 1.64
N ARG A 326 -12.29 -8.61 2.34
CA ARG A 326 -12.79 -8.74 3.71
C ARG A 326 -14.28 -9.08 3.65
N ARG A 327 -14.68 -10.19 4.27
CA ARG A 327 -16.09 -10.59 4.44
C ARG A 327 -16.69 -9.94 5.68
#